data_AF-A0A0H3ZNG5-F1
#
_entry.id   AF-A0A0H3ZNG5-F1
#
_cell.length_a   1.000
_cell.length_b   1.000
_cell.length_c   1.000
_cell.angle_alpha   90.00
_cell.angle_beta   90.00
_cell.angle_gamma   90.00
#
_symmetry.space_group_name_H-M   'P 1'
#
loop_
_entity.id
_entity.type
_entity.pdbx_description
1 polymer ?
#
loop_
_entity_poly.entity_id
_entity_poly.type
_entity_poly.pdbx_seq_one_letter_code
_entity_poly.pdbx_strand_id
1 'polypeptide(L)'
;MNRTWIGLCISIPLFVQAEDVPFSGDVNSYCTINVSSPGTLSVSGTSISTQTDAIVSVQNNEASAYELNIIAPTDFSSTPAGYSGIGTFSQAVFDSSGSNIATDVTQLTLANIGDDTVSVSVEGTSDTVMTAGTYQAVAVLSCDAL
;
A
#
# COMPACT_ATOMS: atom_id res chain seq x y z
N MET A 1 -27.51 -5.24 -89.82
CA MET A 1 -27.74 -4.07 -88.94
C MET A 1 -27.72 -4.56 -87.51
N ASN A 2 -26.60 -4.39 -86.80
CA ASN A 2 -26.41 -4.90 -85.43
C ASN A 2 -26.99 -3.92 -84.41
N ARG A 3 -27.89 -4.39 -83.55
CA ARG A 3 -28.45 -3.63 -82.43
C ARG A 3 -27.61 -3.89 -81.17
N THR A 4 -26.90 -2.86 -80.73
CA THR A 4 -26.14 -2.84 -79.47
C THR A 4 -27.09 -2.65 -78.30
N TRP A 5 -27.03 -3.54 -77.31
CA TRP A 5 -27.80 -3.44 -76.06
C TRP A 5 -27.08 -2.50 -75.10
N ILE A 6 -27.75 -1.41 -74.68
CA ILE A 6 -27.28 -0.54 -73.61
C ILE A 6 -27.91 -1.04 -72.31
N GLY A 7 -27.10 -1.71 -71.49
CA GLY A 7 -27.48 -2.11 -70.14
C GLY A 7 -27.53 -0.90 -69.21
N LEU A 8 -28.71 -0.57 -68.71
CA LEU A 8 -28.92 0.47 -67.71
C LEU A 8 -28.56 -0.11 -66.32
N CYS A 9 -27.40 0.25 -65.78
CA CYS A 9 -27.03 -0.06 -64.39
C CYS A 9 -27.80 0.87 -63.44
N ILE A 10 -28.79 0.34 -62.72
CA ILE A 10 -29.50 1.06 -61.66
C ILE A 10 -28.63 0.99 -60.39
N SER A 11 -28.04 2.14 -60.02
CA SER A 11 -27.33 2.30 -58.75
C SER A 11 -28.35 2.51 -57.62
N ILE A 12 -28.41 1.59 -56.66
CA ILE A 12 -29.23 1.72 -55.46
C ILE A 12 -28.36 2.39 -54.38
N PRO A 13 -28.78 3.52 -53.77
CA PRO A 13 -28.02 4.11 -52.68
C PRO A 13 -28.06 3.19 -51.45
N LEU A 14 -26.88 2.81 -50.97
CA LEU A 14 -26.72 2.15 -49.67
C LEU A 14 -26.83 3.23 -48.58
N PHE A 15 -27.86 3.14 -47.75
CA PHE A 15 -27.96 3.98 -46.55
C PHE A 15 -27.05 3.39 -45.47
N VAL A 16 -25.91 4.05 -45.23
CA VAL A 16 -25.10 3.80 -44.03
C VAL A 16 -25.73 4.59 -42.89
N GLN A 17 -26.32 3.89 -41.91
CA GLN A 17 -26.67 4.52 -40.64
C GLN A 17 -25.48 4.40 -39.69
N ALA A 18 -25.09 5.53 -39.10
CA ALA A 18 -24.15 5.61 -37.99
C ALA A 18 -24.92 6.20 -36.80
N GLU A 19 -24.71 5.61 -35.63
CA GLU A 19 -25.31 6.04 -34.37
C GLU A 19 -24.21 6.07 -33.31
N ASP A 20 -24.25 7.07 -32.44
CA ASP A 20 -23.30 7.20 -31.34
C ASP A 20 -23.68 6.23 -30.22
N VAL A 21 -22.73 5.38 -29.83
CA VAL A 21 -22.90 4.46 -28.69
C VAL A 21 -22.16 5.05 -27.49
N PRO A 22 -22.88 5.56 -26.46
CA PRO A 22 -22.22 6.13 -25.30
C PRO A 22 -21.62 5.03 -24.42
N PHE A 23 -20.46 5.32 -23.83
CA PHE A 23 -19.82 4.51 -22.79
C PHE A 23 -19.69 5.36 -21.53
N SER A 24 -19.97 4.75 -20.37
CA SER A 24 -19.73 5.33 -19.05
C SER A 24 -18.98 4.33 -18.17
N GLY A 25 -18.26 4.84 -17.16
CA GLY A 25 -17.59 4.03 -16.16
C GLY A 25 -17.48 4.80 -14.85
N ASP A 26 -17.44 4.05 -13.75
CA ASP A 26 -17.29 4.56 -12.38
C ASP A 26 -15.90 4.21 -11.84
N VAL A 27 -15.32 5.11 -11.04
CA VAL A 27 -14.08 4.87 -10.30
C VAL A 27 -14.41 4.78 -8.82
N ASN A 28 -14.15 3.62 -8.21
CA ASN A 28 -14.31 3.44 -6.78
C ASN A 28 -13.12 4.03 -6.02
N SER A 29 -13.39 4.54 -4.82
CA SER A 29 -12.36 4.94 -3.87
C SER A 29 -11.55 3.73 -3.41
N TYR A 30 -10.24 3.91 -3.25
CA TYR A 30 -9.33 2.91 -2.71
C TYR A 30 -8.17 3.54 -1.93
N CYS A 31 -7.63 2.73 -1.02
CA CYS A 31 -6.30 2.91 -0.48
C CYS A 31 -5.60 1.54 -0.46
N THR A 32 -4.38 1.48 -0.98
CA THR A 32 -3.60 0.24 -1.06
C THR A 32 -2.27 0.38 -0.34
N ILE A 33 -1.82 -0.72 0.27
CA ILE A 33 -0.56 -0.82 1.00
C ILE A 33 0.25 -1.95 0.39
N ASN A 34 1.48 -1.68 -0.02
CA ASN A 34 2.40 -2.66 -0.59
C ASN A 34 3.74 -2.60 0.14
N VAL A 35 4.15 -3.70 0.80
CA VAL A 35 5.46 -3.76 1.46
C VAL A 35 6.55 -3.95 0.40
N SER A 36 7.39 -2.93 0.22
CA SER A 36 8.46 -2.92 -0.76
C SER A 36 9.74 -3.57 -0.22
N SER A 37 10.06 -3.32 1.05
CA SER A 37 11.21 -3.92 1.73
C SER A 37 10.90 -4.16 3.22
N PRO A 38 11.14 -5.37 3.74
CA PRO A 38 11.06 -5.60 5.18
C PRO A 38 12.17 -4.83 5.91
N GLY A 39 11.88 -4.41 7.15
CA GLY A 39 12.86 -3.81 8.05
C GLY A 39 13.68 -4.85 8.82
N THR A 40 14.66 -4.38 9.59
CA THR A 40 15.47 -5.21 10.49
C THR A 40 15.52 -4.60 11.89
N LEU A 41 15.60 -5.47 12.89
CA LEU A 41 15.72 -5.09 14.30
C LEU A 41 17.17 -5.20 14.78
N SER A 42 17.60 -4.23 15.57
CA SER A 42 18.72 -4.37 16.48
C SER A 42 18.20 -4.88 17.82
N VAL A 43 18.68 -6.06 18.22
CA VAL A 43 18.36 -6.67 19.51
C VAL A 43 19.64 -6.82 20.32
N SER A 44 19.71 -6.19 21.50
CA SER A 44 20.90 -6.23 22.34
C SER A 44 20.54 -6.15 23.81
N GLY A 45 20.99 -7.14 24.60
CA GLY A 45 20.59 -7.26 26.00
C GLY A 45 19.08 -7.43 26.10
N THR A 46 18.40 -6.43 26.67
CA THR A 46 16.94 -6.35 26.76
C THR A 46 16.34 -5.30 25.83
N SER A 47 17.14 -4.60 25.02
CA SER A 47 16.69 -3.49 24.18
C SER A 47 16.37 -3.94 22.77
N ILE A 48 15.22 -3.51 22.25
CA ILE A 48 14.76 -3.76 20.89
C ILE A 48 14.63 -2.40 20.20
N SER A 49 15.29 -2.22 19.07
CA SER A 49 15.14 -1.02 18.25
C SER A 49 15.18 -1.37 16.78
N THR A 50 14.71 -0.47 15.94
CA THR A 50 14.87 -0.62 14.49
C THR A 50 16.32 -0.35 14.10
N GLN A 51 16.90 -1.23 13.28
CA GLN A 51 18.21 -1.04 12.66
C GLN A 51 18.08 -0.53 11.22
N THR A 52 17.06 -1.01 10.52
CA THR A 52 16.68 -0.53 9.19
C THR A 52 15.17 -0.55 9.11
N ASP A 53 14.58 0.57 8.74
CA ASP A 53 13.13 0.72 8.67
C ASP A 53 12.53 -0.20 7.59
N ALA A 54 11.28 -0.61 7.82
CA ALA A 54 10.49 -1.27 6.79
C ALA A 54 9.95 -0.21 5.82
N ILE A 55 10.04 -0.47 4.52
CA ILE A 55 9.60 0.46 3.48
C ILE A 55 8.31 -0.05 2.85
N VAL A 56 7.30 0.80 2.85
CA VAL A 56 5.95 0.51 2.37
C VAL A 56 5.53 1.58 1.37
N SER A 57 4.90 1.17 0.28
CA SER A 57 4.23 2.08 -0.66
C SER A 57 2.75 2.13 -0.33
N VAL A 58 2.22 3.34 -0.18
CA VAL A 58 0.79 3.60 0.01
C VAL A 58 0.28 4.38 -1.20
N GLN A 59 -0.90 4.01 -1.69
CA GLN A 59 -1.57 4.76 -2.76
C GLN A 59 -3.05 4.96 -2.41
N ASN A 60 -3.53 6.21 -2.46
CA ASN A 60 -4.94 6.55 -2.37
C ASN A 60 -5.38 7.37 -3.58
N ASN A 61 -6.64 7.20 -4.00
CA ASN A 61 -7.25 7.98 -5.09
C ASN A 61 -8.29 9.01 -4.62
N GLU A 62 -8.48 9.15 -3.31
CA GLU A 62 -9.41 10.12 -2.74
C GLU A 62 -8.76 10.87 -1.58
N ALA A 63 -8.76 12.20 -1.70
CA ALA A 63 -8.21 13.10 -0.68
C ALA A 63 -9.11 13.13 0.56
N SER A 64 -8.50 13.04 1.74
CA SER A 64 -9.15 13.12 3.06
C SER A 64 -10.19 12.02 3.34
N ALA A 65 -10.24 10.95 2.55
CA ALA A 65 -11.13 9.82 2.77
C ALA A 65 -10.50 8.67 3.57
N TYR A 66 -9.17 8.70 3.73
CA TYR A 66 -8.41 7.62 4.36
C TYR A 66 -7.42 8.15 5.39
N GLU A 67 -7.08 7.26 6.32
CA GLU A 67 -6.08 7.48 7.34
C GLU A 67 -5.16 6.28 7.46
N LEU A 68 -3.87 6.54 7.51
CA LEU A 68 -2.88 5.54 7.86
C LEU A 68 -2.75 5.44 9.38
N ASN A 69 -2.76 4.21 9.88
CA ASN A 69 -2.58 3.92 11.29
C ASN A 69 -1.53 2.82 11.46
N ILE A 70 -0.65 2.94 12.45
CA ILE A 70 0.30 1.88 12.81
C ILE A 70 0.05 1.36 14.22
N ILE A 71 0.12 0.04 14.35
CA ILE A 71 0.03 -0.67 15.62
C ILE A 71 1.34 -1.41 15.87
N ALA A 72 1.93 -1.16 17.04
CA ALA A 72 3.14 -1.84 17.47
C ALA A 72 2.91 -3.35 17.68
N PRO A 73 3.91 -4.21 17.43
CA PRO A 73 3.81 -5.63 17.76
C PRO A 73 3.59 -5.81 19.27
N THR A 74 2.77 -6.78 19.67
CA THR A 74 2.60 -7.09 21.10
C THR A 74 3.72 -7.98 21.64
N ASP A 75 4.34 -8.79 20.78
CA ASP A 75 5.48 -9.67 21.07
C ASP A 75 6.22 -10.03 19.75
N PHE A 76 7.32 -10.76 19.86
CA PHE A 76 7.98 -11.41 18.74
C PHE A 76 7.06 -12.46 18.09
N SER A 77 6.97 -12.44 16.76
CA SER A 77 6.30 -13.48 15.98
C SER A 77 7.13 -14.75 15.86
N SER A 78 8.46 -14.66 16.04
CA SER A 78 9.35 -15.81 16.14
C SER A 78 10.61 -15.45 16.92
N THR A 79 11.16 -16.42 17.65
CA THR A 79 12.35 -16.24 18.47
C THR A 79 13.35 -17.38 18.27
N PRO A 80 14.63 -17.19 18.63
CA PRO A 80 15.61 -18.27 18.59
C PRO A 80 15.28 -19.40 19.55
N ALA A 81 15.81 -20.59 19.26
CA ALA A 81 15.70 -21.72 20.18
C ALA A 81 16.34 -21.39 21.54
N GLY A 82 15.61 -21.69 22.62
CA GLY A 82 16.07 -21.46 23.99
C GLY A 82 15.81 -20.05 24.54
N TYR A 83 15.27 -19.12 23.76
CA TYR A 83 14.68 -17.90 24.29
C TYR A 83 13.26 -18.19 24.82
N SER A 84 12.94 -17.67 26.00
CA SER A 84 11.64 -17.87 26.67
C SER A 84 11.05 -16.58 27.25
N GLY A 85 11.64 -15.43 26.88
CA GLY A 85 11.14 -14.12 27.30
C GLY A 85 9.99 -13.63 26.44
N ILE A 86 9.47 -12.46 26.80
CA ILE A 86 8.46 -11.71 26.08
C ILE A 86 9.08 -10.39 25.62
N GLY A 87 9.01 -10.11 24.32
CA GLY A 87 9.27 -8.78 23.77
C GLY A 87 8.05 -7.90 23.95
N THR A 88 8.23 -6.67 24.42
CA THR A 88 7.19 -5.65 24.51
C THR A 88 7.62 -4.45 23.66
N PHE A 89 6.87 -4.16 22.61
CA PHE A 89 7.12 -2.98 21.77
C PHE A 89 6.30 -1.81 22.30
N SER A 90 7.00 -0.81 22.82
CA SER A 90 6.39 0.38 23.41
C SER A 90 6.01 1.43 22.36
N GLN A 91 6.63 1.36 21.19
CA GLN A 91 6.44 2.34 20.12
C GLN A 91 6.47 1.66 18.75
N ALA A 92 5.58 2.12 17.88
CA ALA A 92 5.68 1.98 16.44
C ALA A 92 5.28 3.30 15.80
N VAL A 93 6.13 3.82 14.94
CA VAL A 93 5.94 5.11 14.26
C VAL A 93 6.30 4.94 12.80
N PHE A 94 5.89 5.91 11.99
CA PHE A 94 6.31 5.99 10.62
C PHE A 94 6.56 7.42 10.17
N ASP A 95 7.45 7.52 9.19
CA ASP A 95 7.62 8.69 8.35
C ASP A 95 6.91 8.46 7.02
N SER A 96 6.27 9.49 6.48
CA SER A 96 5.67 9.45 5.15
C SER A 96 6.28 10.53 4.27
N SER A 97 6.49 10.19 3.00
CA SER A 97 7.01 11.09 1.97
C SER A 97 6.27 10.87 0.66
N GLY A 98 6.15 11.91 -0.17
CA GLY A 98 5.35 11.85 -1.40
C GLY A 98 4.21 12.87 -1.35
N SER A 99 2.99 12.41 -1.65
CA SER A 99 1.79 13.24 -1.62
C SER A 99 1.39 13.68 -0.20
N ASN A 100 1.66 12.86 0.81
CA ASN A 100 1.31 13.06 2.21
C ASN A 100 2.59 12.93 3.05
N ILE A 101 3.05 14.06 3.60
CA ILE A 101 4.32 14.14 4.33
C ILE A 101 4.07 14.18 5.83
N ALA A 102 4.72 13.29 6.57
CA ALA A 102 4.71 13.27 8.03
C ALA A 102 6.01 12.66 8.55
N THR A 103 6.33 12.93 9.82
CA THR A 103 7.53 12.41 10.47
C THR A 103 7.19 12.01 11.89
N ASP A 104 7.64 10.83 12.30
CA ASP A 104 7.51 10.28 13.65
C ASP A 104 6.05 10.30 14.15
N VAL A 105 5.14 9.81 13.30
CA VAL A 105 3.71 9.75 13.60
C VAL A 105 3.22 8.31 13.75
N THR A 106 2.15 8.13 14.52
CA THR A 106 1.42 6.86 14.62
C THR A 106 0.19 6.82 13.72
N GLN A 107 -0.22 7.98 13.20
CA GLN A 107 -1.45 8.20 12.46
C GLN A 107 -1.26 9.35 11.46
N LEU A 108 -1.83 9.21 10.26
CA LEU A 108 -1.79 10.25 9.22
C LEU A 108 -3.04 10.21 8.35
N THR A 109 -3.86 11.27 8.40
CA THR A 109 -4.90 11.49 7.41
C THR A 109 -4.27 11.79 6.04
N LEU A 110 -4.66 11.05 5.00
CA LEU A 110 -4.16 11.23 3.63
C LEU A 110 -4.88 12.41 2.97
N ALA A 111 -4.40 13.63 3.22
CA ALA A 111 -4.99 14.88 2.73
C ALA A 111 -4.91 15.05 1.21
N ASN A 112 -3.95 14.39 0.55
CA ASN A 112 -3.74 14.47 -0.89
C ASN A 112 -3.90 13.09 -1.54
N ILE A 113 -4.25 13.10 -2.83
CA ILE A 113 -4.25 11.93 -3.70
C ILE A 113 -2.82 11.65 -4.16
N GLY A 114 -2.45 10.37 -4.25
CA GLY A 114 -1.25 9.94 -4.94
C GLY A 114 -0.51 8.82 -4.23
N ASP A 115 0.80 8.79 -4.45
CA ASP A 115 1.69 7.76 -3.95
C ASP A 115 2.54 8.31 -2.81
N ASP A 116 2.66 7.51 -1.76
CA ASP A 116 3.50 7.76 -0.60
C ASP A 116 4.49 6.62 -0.39
N THR A 117 5.68 6.98 0.07
CA THR A 117 6.67 6.05 0.64
C THR A 117 6.69 6.24 2.14
N VAL A 118 6.33 5.17 2.85
CA VAL A 118 6.24 5.11 4.30
C VAL A 118 7.40 4.30 4.86
N SER A 119 8.16 4.89 5.78
CA SER A 119 9.26 4.27 6.52
C SER A 119 8.77 3.93 7.92
N VAL A 120 8.71 2.66 8.28
CA VAL A 120 8.17 2.17 9.55
C VAL A 120 9.29 1.77 10.49
N SER A 121 9.23 2.24 11.73
CA SER A 121 10.13 1.87 12.81
C SER A 121 9.36 1.46 14.07
N VAL A 122 9.99 0.61 14.86
CA VAL A 122 9.51 0.12 16.15
C VAL A 122 10.62 0.17 17.20
N GLU A 123 10.21 0.33 18.45
CA GLU A 123 11.07 0.26 19.63
C GLU A 123 10.40 -0.53 20.76
N GLY A 124 11.21 -1.16 21.59
CA GLY A 124 10.73 -1.99 22.67
C GLY A 124 11.80 -2.50 23.62
N THR A 125 11.36 -3.37 24.52
CA THR A 125 12.23 -4.07 25.47
C THR A 125 11.82 -5.53 25.59
N SER A 126 12.71 -6.37 26.11
CA SER A 126 12.40 -7.74 26.54
C SER A 126 12.46 -7.83 28.07
N ASP A 127 11.65 -8.70 28.64
CA ASP A 127 11.67 -9.03 30.07
C ASP A 127 12.90 -9.86 30.50
N THR A 128 13.64 -10.40 29.53
CA THR A 128 14.83 -11.22 29.75
C THR A 128 15.93 -10.86 28.76
N VAL A 129 17.17 -11.26 29.07
CA VAL A 129 18.28 -11.04 28.15
C VAL A 129 18.08 -11.89 26.90
N MET A 130 18.03 -11.25 25.73
CA MET A 130 17.87 -11.92 24.45
C MET A 130 19.08 -12.80 24.15
N THR A 131 18.82 -14.05 23.77
CA THR A 131 19.81 -15.01 23.30
C THR A 131 20.19 -14.73 21.85
N ALA A 132 21.38 -15.16 21.43
CA ALA A 132 21.82 -14.97 20.05
C ALA A 132 20.93 -15.75 19.07
N GLY A 133 20.46 -15.07 18.02
CA GLY A 133 19.70 -15.67 16.92
C GLY A 133 18.76 -14.66 16.28
N THR A 134 17.88 -15.16 15.41
CA THR A 134 16.90 -14.33 14.69
C THR A 134 15.63 -14.14 15.51
N TYR A 135 15.24 -12.88 15.68
CA TYR A 135 13.95 -12.47 16.21
C TYR A 135 13.15 -11.83 15.07
N GLN A 136 11.85 -12.10 15.03
CA GLN A 136 10.93 -11.44 14.10
C GLN A 136 9.78 -10.83 14.89
N ALA A 137 9.29 -9.68 14.44
CA ALA A 137 8.09 -9.04 14.96
C ALA A 137 7.34 -8.38 13.79
N VAL A 138 6.04 -8.19 13.95
CA VAL A 138 5.18 -7.67 12.90
C VAL A 138 4.41 -6.47 13.43
N ALA A 139 4.76 -5.28 12.95
CA ALA A 139 3.91 -4.11 13.10
C ALA A 139 2.81 -4.14 12.03
N VAL A 140 1.63 -3.63 12.35
CA VAL A 140 0.51 -3.58 11.43
C VAL A 140 0.28 -2.15 11.00
N LEU A 141 0.52 -1.86 9.72
CA LEU A 141 0.12 -0.61 9.09
C LEU A 141 -1.22 -0.85 8.37
N SER A 142 -2.24 -0.06 8.70
CA SER A 142 -3.56 -0.08 8.05
C SER A 142 -3.81 1.22 7.32
N CYS A 143 -4.72 1.15 6.33
CA CYS A 143 -5.30 2.32 5.70
C CYS A 143 -6.82 2.22 5.86
N ASP A 144 -7.35 3.00 6.78
CA ASP A 144 -8.72 2.94 7.24
C ASP A 144 -9.54 4.06 6.59
N ALA A 145 -10.77 3.77 6.18
CA ALA A 145 -11.68 4.79 5.69
C ALA A 145 -12.19 5.67 6.85
N LEU A 146 -12.30 6.98 6.60
CA LEU A 146 -12.76 7.99 7.57
C LEU A 146 -14.27 8.18 7.58
#